data_AF-A0A5E7ECN8-F1
#
_entry.id   AF-A0A5E7ECN8-F1
#
_cell.length_a   1.000
_cell.length_b   1.000
_cell.length_c   1.000
_cell.angle_alpha   90.00
_cell.angle_beta   90.00
_cell.angle_gamma   90.00
#
_symmetry.space_group_name_H-M   'P 1'
#
loop_
_entity.id
_entity.type
_entity.pdbx_description
1 polymer ?
#
loop_
_entity_poly.entity_id
_entity_poly.type
_entity_poly.pdbx_seq_one_letter_code
_entity_poly.pdbx_strand_id
1 'polypeptide(L)' 'MNAHISTGTRITLQTDLGKLGERLIRFGQALQDPETTVGQLTSLANACGVALKLRAVAESGGRDDE' A
#
# COMPACT_ATOMS: atom_id res chain seq x y z
N MET A 1 1.83 -4.65 43.59
CA MET A 1 1.67 -5.35 42.29
C MET A 1 2.14 -4.40 41.21
N ASN A 2 3.37 -4.55 40.72
CA ASN A 2 4.02 -3.57 39.83
C ASN A 2 3.70 -3.88 38.36
N ALA A 3 2.99 -2.98 37.69
CA ALA A 3 2.79 -3.02 36.25
C ALA A 3 4.04 -2.45 35.54
N HIS A 4 5.00 -3.32 35.21
CA HIS A 4 6.02 -3.00 34.21
C HIS A 4 5.35 -3.05 32.83
N ILE A 5 4.66 -1.98 32.46
CA ILE A 5 4.13 -1.81 31.11
C ILE A 5 5.34 -1.54 30.21
N SER A 6 5.50 -2.41 29.22
CA SER A 6 6.58 -2.43 28.25
C SER A 6 6.66 -1.12 27.43
N THR A 7 7.36 -0.10 27.95
CA THR A 7 7.58 1.18 27.25
C THR A 7 8.31 0.98 25.92
N GLY A 8 9.21 -0.01 25.83
CA GLY A 8 9.92 -0.34 24.59
C GLY A 8 9.01 -0.82 23.46
N THR A 9 7.99 -1.63 23.76
CA THR A 9 7.07 -2.19 22.74
C THR A 9 6.15 -1.13 22.14
N ARG A 10 5.78 -0.10 22.91
CA ARG A 10 4.88 0.96 22.43
C ARG A 10 5.57 1.91 21.45
N ILE A 11 6.85 2.22 21.70
CA ILE A 11 7.66 3.07 20.80
C ILE A 11 7.91 2.36 19.47
N THR A 12 8.21 1.06 19.47
CA THR A 12 8.42 0.29 18.22
C THR A 12 7.15 0.17 17.39
N LEU A 13 5.99 -0.09 18.01
CA LEU A 13 4.69 -0.10 17.31
C LEU A 13 4.37 1.25 16.66
N GLN A 14 4.69 2.37 17.33
CA GLN A 14 4.50 3.70 16.77
C GLN A 14 5.39 3.92 15.54
N THR A 15 6.62 3.39 15.55
CA THR A 15 7.52 3.48 14.38
C THR A 15 7.10 2.56 13.24
N ASP A 16 6.61 1.35 13.51
CA ASP A 16 6.15 0.43 12.46
C ASP A 16 4.86 0.92 11.80
N LEU A 17 3.92 1.46 12.58
CA LEU A 17 2.72 2.09 12.03
C LEU A 17 3.05 3.35 11.23
N GLY A 18 4.02 4.15 11.68
CA GLY A 18 4.52 5.30 10.92
C GLY A 18 5.13 4.88 9.57
N LYS A 19 5.97 3.84 9.57
CA LYS A 19 6.54 3.28 8.33
C LYS A 19 5.48 2.70 7.41
N LEU A 20 4.42 2.08 7.96
CA LEU A 20 3.28 1.62 7.17
C LEU A 20 2.54 2.80 6.54
N GLY A 21 2.25 3.85 7.32
CA GLY A 21 1.59 5.06 6.84
C GLY A 21 2.36 5.72 5.68
N GLU A 22 3.69 5.82 5.79
CA GLU A 22 4.52 6.36 4.71
C GLU A 22 4.41 5.54 3.41
N ARG A 23 4.40 4.20 3.52
CA ARG A 23 4.24 3.32 2.34
C ARG A 23 2.85 3.46 1.73
N LEU A 24 1.80 3.61 2.54
CA LEU A 24 0.44 3.85 2.07
C LEU A 24 0.30 5.19 1.36
N ILE A 25 0.96 6.25 1.84
CA ILE A 25 0.98 7.55 1.18
C ILE A 25 1.63 7.43 -0.20
N ARG A 26 2.80 6.78 -0.30
CA ARG A 26 3.48 6.55 -1.58
C ARG A 26 2.65 5.71 -2.54
N PHE A 27 1.97 4.68 -2.02
CA PHE A 27 1.05 3.87 -2.80
C PHE A 27 -0.11 4.71 -3.38
N GLY A 28 -0.72 5.59 -2.58
CA GLY A 28 -1.78 6.49 -3.04
C GLY A 28 -1.29 7.55 -4.04
N GLN A 29 -0.04 8.00 -3.92
CA GLN A 29 0.58 8.88 -4.92
C GLN A 29 0.79 8.15 -6.25
N ALA A 30 1.30 6.92 -6.20
CA ALA A 30 1.47 6.08 -7.38
C ALA A 30 0.12 5.76 -8.06
N LEU A 31 -0.97 5.61 -7.30
CA LEU A 31 -2.32 5.44 -7.90
C LEU A 31 -2.81 6.67 -8.67
N GLN A 32 -2.34 7.86 -8.34
CA GLN A 32 -2.73 9.11 -9.01
C GLN A 32 -1.81 9.43 -10.19
N ASP A 33 -0.68 8.75 -10.29
CA ASP A 33 0.31 9.00 -11.32
C ASP A 33 -0.03 8.20 -12.60
N PRO A 34 -0.22 8.87 -13.74
CA PRO A 34 -0.67 8.22 -14.97
C PRO A 34 0.39 7.34 -15.64
N GLU A 35 1.66 7.49 -15.27
CA GLU A 35 2.77 6.67 -15.77
C GLU A 35 2.96 5.41 -14.91
N THR A 36 2.29 5.34 -13.76
CA THR A 36 2.44 4.22 -12.84
C THR A 36 1.82 2.96 -13.40
N THR A 37 2.65 1.91 -13.44
CA THR A 37 2.23 0.59 -13.91
C THR A 37 1.61 -0.26 -12.80
N VAL A 38 0.75 -1.21 -13.20
CA VAL A 38 0.16 -2.20 -12.28
C VAL A 38 1.22 -3.00 -11.51
N GLY A 39 2.39 -3.23 -12.12
CA GLY A 39 3.52 -3.90 -11.46
C GLY A 39 4.13 -3.08 -10.31
N GLN A 40 4.24 -1.76 -10.49
CA GLN A 40 4.70 -0.87 -9.41
C GLN A 40 3.68 -0.78 -8.28
N LEU A 41 2.39 -0.67 -8.61
CA LEU A 41 1.31 -0.70 -7.61
C LEU A 41 1.32 -2.01 -6.80
N THR A 42 1.48 -3.14 -7.48
CA THR A 42 1.54 -4.47 -6.82
C THR A 42 2.76 -4.57 -5.90
N SER A 43 3.90 -4.04 -6.31
CA SER A 43 5.13 -4.03 -5.49
C SER A 43 4.95 -3.16 -4.23
N LEU A 44 4.34 -1.98 -4.38
CA LEU A 44 4.05 -1.08 -3.27
C LEU A 44 3.01 -1.66 -2.30
N ALA A 45 1.97 -2.34 -2.80
CA ALA A 45 0.99 -3.03 -1.97
C ALA A 45 1.64 -4.15 -1.15
N ASN A 46 2.52 -4.96 -1.76
CA ASN A 46 3.30 -5.99 -1.06
C ASN A 46 4.20 -5.38 0.02
N ALA A 47 4.85 -4.25 -0.26
CA ALA A 47 5.69 -3.56 0.73
C ALA A 47 4.90 -3.04 1.94
N CYS A 48 3.60 -2.80 1.80
CA CYS A 48 2.72 -2.45 2.91
C CYS A 48 2.30 -3.67 3.76
N GLY A 49 2.56 -4.90 3.32
CA GLY A 49 2.14 -6.11 4.03
C GLY A 49 0.61 -6.30 4.05
N VAL A 50 -0.12 -5.61 3.16
CA VAL A 50 -1.58 -5.69 3.05
C VAL A 50 -1.96 -6.36 1.74
N ALA A 51 -2.94 -7.26 1.80
CA ALA A 51 -3.50 -7.88 0.60
C ALA A 51 -4.44 -6.90 -0.09
N LEU A 52 -3.92 -6.17 -1.07
CA LEU A 52 -4.71 -5.20 -1.81
C LEU A 52 -5.39 -5.85 -3.02
N LYS A 53 -6.72 -5.91 -3.01
CA LYS A 53 -7.52 -6.34 -4.17
C LYS A 53 -7.77 -5.14 -5.08
N LEU A 54 -6.82 -4.88 -5.99
CA LEU A 54 -7.02 -3.93 -7.07
C LEU A 54 -7.85 -4.57 -8.18
N ARG A 55 -8.98 -3.94 -8.54
CA ARG A 55 -9.74 -4.30 -9.73
C ARG A 55 -9.38 -3.30 -10.83
N ALA A 56 -8.31 -3.57 -11.58
CA ALA A 56 -8.01 -2.81 -12.78
C ALA A 56 -8.99 -3.22 -13.88
N VAL A 57 -9.99 -2.37 -14.16
CA VAL A 57 -10.81 -2.52 -15.37
C VAL A 57 -9.98 -1.93 -16.50
N ALA A 58 -9.15 -2.75 -17.15
CA ALA A 58 -8.62 -2.38 -18.43
C ALA A 58 -9.81 -2.39 -19.41
N GLU A 59 -10.20 -1.22 -19.93
CA GLU A 59 -10.95 -1.18 -21.18
C GLU A 59 -10.06 -1.83 -22.24
N SER A 60 -10.23 -3.14 -22.39
CA SER A 60 -9.70 -3.85 -23.55
C SER A 60 -10.53 -3.34 -24.71
N GLY A 61 -9.96 -2.39 -25.46
CA GLY A 61 -10.61 -1.78 -26.61
C GLY A 61 -11.28 -2.85 -27.46
N GLY A 62 -12.61 -2.79 -27.52
CA GLY A 62 -13.39 -3.53 -28.49
C GLY A 62 -12.85 -3.16 -29.85
N ARG A 63 -12.22 -4.12 -30.52
CA ARG A 63 -12.06 -4.04 -31.96
C ARG A 63 -13.46 -4.32 -32.51
N ASP A 64 -14.24 -3.28 -32.68
CA ASP A 64 -15.35 -3.30 -33.61
C ASP A 64 -14.72 -3.29 -35.01
N ASP A 65 -14.44 -4.51 -35.51
CA ASP A 65 -14.24 -4.75 -36.94
C ASP A 65 -15.60 -4.50 -37.64
N GLU A 66 -15.81 -3.29 -38.16
CA GLU A 66 -16.69 -3.00 -39.31
C GLU A 66 -16.21 -1.78 -40.10
#